data_AF-A0A2D5UGV7-F1
#
_entry.id   AF-A0A2D5UGV7-F1
#
_cell.length_a   1.000
_cell.length_b   1.000
_cell.length_c   1.000
_cell.angle_alpha   90.00
_cell.angle_beta   90.00
_cell.angle_gamma   90.00
#
_symmetry.space_group_name_H-M   'P 1'
#
loop_
_entity.id
_entity.type
_entity.pdbx_description
1 polymer ?
#
loop_
_entity_poly.entity_id
_entity_poly.type
_entity_poly.pdbx_seq_one_letter_code
_entity_poly.pdbx_strand_id
1 'polypeptide(L)'
;MRKYLLSIIVILFFSTAVDKLTAQTNENLFFVFLNTNPDKTEISDAEAEELQAGHLKNIGKLKDEGKLFAAGPFSGGGGMFVLHADNIDEANSYLSTDPAIAANRYNLEVFPFNIWNGDMCGAKEPYTMVTYQLVRLITNSDNSDDIAKTIYNNRFFMADLANNTDQLVVQGQFKNDNDGVLILNVPDTKTADQIINKHPSVISGSLKYEIVPLWIAKGTFCE
;
A
#
# COMPACT_ATOMS: atom_id res chain seq x y z
N MET A 1 0.66 5.44 -80.77
CA MET A 1 -0.23 5.62 -79.60
C MET A 1 0.08 4.54 -78.56
N ARG A 2 0.76 4.89 -77.46
CA ARG A 2 0.66 4.19 -76.16
C ARG A 2 1.37 5.04 -75.10
N LYS A 3 0.58 5.74 -74.26
CA LYS A 3 1.08 6.49 -73.10
C LYS A 3 1.27 5.48 -71.96
N TYR A 4 2.46 5.41 -71.36
CA TYR A 4 2.69 4.65 -70.13
C TYR A 4 2.36 5.56 -68.95
N LEU A 5 1.36 5.16 -68.17
CA LEU A 5 0.97 5.78 -66.91
C LEU A 5 1.94 5.30 -65.83
N LEU A 6 2.71 6.21 -65.23
CA LEU A 6 3.52 5.93 -64.05
C LEU A 6 2.58 5.88 -62.83
N SER A 7 2.38 4.71 -62.24
CA SER A 7 1.67 4.58 -60.96
C SER A 7 2.65 4.78 -59.81
N ILE A 8 2.52 5.90 -59.09
CA ILE A 8 3.20 6.16 -57.82
C ILE A 8 2.45 5.38 -56.74
N ILE A 9 3.10 4.36 -56.17
CA ILE A 9 2.60 3.62 -55.01
C ILE A 9 3.06 4.38 -53.76
N VAL A 10 2.14 5.12 -53.14
CA VAL A 10 2.37 5.74 -51.83
C VAL A 10 2.16 4.67 -50.77
N ILE A 11 3.25 4.14 -50.21
CA ILE A 11 3.22 3.22 -49.08
C ILE A 11 3.03 4.07 -47.82
N LEU A 12 1.78 4.17 -47.36
CA LEU A 12 1.43 4.71 -46.05
C LEU A 12 1.94 3.76 -44.97
N PHE A 13 3.05 4.13 -44.32
CA PHE A 13 3.49 3.52 -43.07
C PHE A 13 2.48 3.88 -41.98
N PHE A 14 1.50 3.00 -41.75
CA PHE A 14 0.68 3.02 -40.54
C PHE A 14 1.57 2.57 -39.37
N SER A 15 2.18 3.54 -38.69
CA SER A 15 2.83 3.30 -37.40
C SER A 15 1.75 3.03 -36.35
N THR A 16 1.41 1.77 -36.14
CA THR A 16 0.67 1.38 -34.94
C THR A 16 1.61 1.52 -33.76
N ALA A 17 1.57 2.65 -33.07
CA ALA A 17 2.04 2.72 -31.70
C ALA A 17 1.17 1.73 -30.91
N VAL A 18 1.74 0.55 -30.61
CA VAL A 18 1.14 -0.36 -29.66
C VAL A 18 1.48 0.22 -28.30
N ASP A 19 0.57 1.01 -27.74
CA ASP A 19 0.63 1.36 -26.34
C ASP A 19 0.56 0.05 -25.56
N LYS A 20 1.67 -0.34 -24.94
CA LYS A 20 1.70 -1.43 -23.98
C LYS A 20 0.87 -1.00 -22.78
N LEU A 21 -0.43 -1.30 -22.77
CA LEU A 21 -1.16 -1.41 -21.52
C LEU A 21 -0.58 -2.61 -20.77
N THR A 22 0.40 -2.35 -19.90
CA THR A 22 0.74 -3.32 -18.87
C THR A 22 -0.43 -3.34 -17.90
N ALA A 23 -1.26 -4.39 -17.98
CA ALA A 23 -2.17 -4.71 -16.90
C ALA A 23 -1.31 -4.97 -15.65
N GLN A 24 -1.38 -4.06 -14.69
CA GLN A 24 -0.65 -4.14 -13.44
C GLN A 24 -1.26 -5.28 -12.61
N THR A 25 -0.57 -6.40 -12.51
CA THR A 25 -1.02 -7.55 -11.72
C THR A 25 -0.58 -7.38 -10.27
N ASN A 26 -1.48 -7.63 -9.31
CA ASN A 26 -1.22 -7.59 -7.86
C ASN A 26 -0.33 -8.75 -7.37
N GLU A 27 0.67 -9.13 -8.15
CA GLU A 27 1.66 -10.13 -7.77
C GLU A 27 2.89 -9.39 -7.22
N ASN A 28 3.58 -10.00 -6.26
CA ASN A 28 4.83 -9.50 -5.66
C ASN A 28 4.73 -8.08 -5.07
N LEU A 29 3.69 -7.83 -4.26
CA LEU A 29 3.58 -6.58 -3.52
C LEU A 29 4.35 -6.65 -2.19
N PHE A 30 4.85 -5.50 -1.77
CA PHE A 30 5.49 -5.30 -0.48
C PHE A 30 4.85 -4.13 0.25
N PHE A 31 4.31 -4.40 1.43
CA PHE A 31 3.82 -3.36 2.34
C PHE A 31 4.97 -2.90 3.22
N VAL A 32 5.15 -1.59 3.32
CA VAL A 32 6.21 -0.99 4.11
C VAL A 32 5.59 -0.08 5.16
N PHE A 33 5.90 -0.30 6.43
CA PHE A 33 5.69 0.70 7.48
C PHE A 33 6.93 1.56 7.61
N LEU A 34 6.74 2.88 7.56
CA LEU A 34 7.76 3.88 7.85
C LEU A 34 7.50 4.42 9.26
N ASN A 35 7.95 3.71 10.29
CA ASN A 35 7.77 4.16 11.67
C ASN A 35 8.76 5.28 11.96
N THR A 36 8.32 6.39 12.55
CA THR A 36 9.26 7.47 12.91
C THR A 36 10.33 6.92 13.86
N ASN A 37 11.61 7.11 13.52
CA ASN A 37 12.69 6.69 14.39
C ASN A 37 12.75 7.61 15.63
N PRO A 38 12.51 7.13 16.86
CA PRO A 38 12.59 7.95 18.06
C PRO A 38 14.02 8.39 18.38
N ASP A 39 15.03 7.65 17.91
CA ASP A 39 16.45 7.89 18.17
C ASP A 39 17.14 8.65 17.02
N LYS A 40 16.35 9.26 16.12
CA LYS A 40 16.87 10.04 15.00
C LYS A 40 17.65 11.25 15.52
N THR A 41 18.83 11.51 14.95
CA THR A 41 19.67 12.64 15.34
C THR A 41 18.92 13.97 15.18
N GLU A 42 19.10 14.90 16.10
CA GLU A 42 18.55 16.25 15.94
C GLU A 42 19.27 16.96 14.79
N ILE A 43 18.48 17.61 13.93
CA ILE A 43 18.94 18.34 12.75
C ILE A 43 18.21 19.68 12.72
N SER A 44 18.73 20.62 11.93
CA SER A 44 18.07 21.92 11.77
C SER A 44 16.74 21.78 11.02
N ASP A 45 15.83 22.75 11.20
CA ASP A 45 14.56 22.78 10.47
C ASP A 45 14.79 22.80 8.94
N ALA A 46 15.78 23.57 8.48
CA ALA A 46 16.15 23.63 7.07
C ALA A 46 16.60 22.26 6.51
N GLU A 47 17.36 21.50 7.29
CA GLU A 47 17.79 20.15 6.91
C GLU A 47 16.63 19.16 6.93
N ALA A 48 15.72 19.28 7.91
CA ALA A 48 14.51 18.46 7.96
C ALA A 48 13.59 18.71 6.76
N GLU A 49 13.43 19.98 6.36
CA GLU A 49 12.68 20.37 5.16
C GLU A 49 13.33 19.83 3.88
N GLU A 50 14.66 19.90 3.76
CA GLU A 50 15.40 19.36 2.63
C GLU A 50 15.20 17.83 2.50
N LEU A 51 15.32 17.10 3.61
CA LEU A 51 15.07 15.65 3.64
C LEU A 51 13.62 15.32 3.27
N GLN A 52 12.64 16.07 3.78
CA GLN A 52 11.23 15.86 3.47
C GLN A 52 10.93 16.15 1.98
N ALA A 53 11.51 17.20 1.41
CA ALA A 53 11.39 17.49 -0.02
C ALA A 53 12.02 16.38 -0.87
N GLY A 54 13.18 15.87 -0.45
CA GLY A 54 13.85 14.74 -1.07
C GLY A 54 13.02 13.45 -1.02
N HIS A 55 12.38 13.17 0.12
CA HIS A 55 11.46 12.04 0.31
C HIS A 55 10.27 12.11 -0.66
N LEU A 56 9.59 13.26 -0.74
CA LEU A 56 8.47 13.46 -1.66
C LEU A 56 8.89 13.34 -3.13
N LYS A 57 10.09 13.84 -3.48
CA LYS A 57 10.65 13.69 -4.82
C LYS A 57 10.94 12.22 -5.14
N ASN A 58 11.45 11.43 -4.19
CA ASN A 58 11.70 10.01 -4.36
C ASN A 58 10.40 9.22 -4.54
N ILE A 59 9.35 9.54 -3.78
CA ILE A 59 8.00 9.00 -3.97
C ILE A 59 7.51 9.22 -5.40
N GLY A 60 7.62 10.46 -5.91
CA GLY A 60 7.23 10.80 -7.29
C GLY A 60 8.01 9.98 -8.32
N LYS A 61 9.34 9.89 -8.17
CA LYS A 61 10.19 9.06 -9.03
C LYS A 61 9.76 7.59 -9.03
N LEU A 62 9.56 6.98 -7.86
CA LEU A 62 9.18 5.56 -7.76
C LEU A 62 7.78 5.30 -8.33
N LYS A 63 6.86 6.26 -8.18
CA LYS A 63 5.54 6.23 -8.83
C LYS A 63 5.69 6.25 -10.36
N ASP A 64 6.46 7.18 -10.91
CA ASP A 64 6.67 7.33 -12.36
C ASP A 64 7.36 6.10 -12.97
N GLU A 65 8.22 5.43 -12.20
CA GLU A 65 8.87 4.17 -12.56
C GLU A 65 7.95 2.94 -12.41
N GLY A 66 6.71 3.10 -11.94
CA GLY A 66 5.75 2.00 -11.72
C GLY A 66 6.08 1.09 -10.55
N LYS A 67 6.97 1.52 -9.64
CA LYS A 67 7.46 0.73 -8.50
C LYS A 67 6.64 0.95 -7.22
N LEU A 68 5.95 2.07 -7.11
CA LEU A 68 5.18 2.47 -5.93
C LEU A 68 3.70 2.63 -6.31
N PHE A 69 2.83 1.81 -5.71
CA PHE A 69 1.38 1.82 -5.97
C PHE A 69 0.62 2.71 -5.02
N ALA A 70 1.08 2.78 -3.76
CA ALA A 70 0.46 3.60 -2.73
C ALA A 70 1.52 4.20 -1.82
N ALA A 71 1.28 5.45 -1.43
CA ALA A 71 1.99 6.11 -0.37
C ALA A 71 1.06 7.05 0.38
N GLY A 72 1.12 7.03 1.70
CA GLY A 72 0.34 7.93 2.53
C GLY A 72 0.94 8.10 3.92
N PRO A 73 1.02 9.33 4.45
CA PRO A 73 1.44 9.54 5.82
C PRO A 73 0.39 9.06 6.82
N PHE A 74 0.86 8.64 7.98
CA PHE A 74 0.02 8.39 9.14
C PHE A 74 -0.17 9.67 9.95
N SER A 75 -1.34 9.79 10.59
CA SER A 75 -1.51 10.82 11.62
C SER A 75 -0.56 10.57 12.79
N GLY A 76 0.17 11.60 13.21
CA GLY A 76 1.20 11.49 14.26
C GLY A 76 2.62 11.19 13.76
N GLY A 77 2.80 11.02 12.45
CA GLY A 77 4.11 10.85 11.81
C GLY A 77 4.34 9.44 11.27
N GLY A 78 5.37 9.31 10.43
CA GLY A 78 5.59 8.09 9.65
C GLY A 78 4.57 7.94 8.52
N GLY A 79 4.44 6.72 8.00
CA GLY A 79 3.52 6.42 6.91
C GLY A 79 3.63 4.99 6.41
N MET A 80 3.02 4.75 5.26
CA MET A 80 3.09 3.46 4.56
C MET A 80 3.45 3.64 3.09
N PHE A 81 4.08 2.61 2.55
CA PHE A 81 4.17 2.36 1.11
C PHE A 81 3.59 1.00 0.74
N VAL A 82 3.12 0.88 -0.49
CA VAL A 82 2.99 -0.41 -1.17
C VAL A 82 3.82 -0.37 -2.45
N LEU A 83 4.84 -1.23 -2.49
CA LEU A 83 5.76 -1.37 -3.60
C LEU A 83 5.43 -2.63 -4.42
N HIS A 84 5.76 -2.59 -5.71
CA HIS A 84 5.84 -3.78 -6.56
C HIS A 84 7.31 -4.07 -6.85
N ALA A 85 7.77 -5.27 -6.47
CA ALA A 85 9.15 -5.69 -6.63
C ALA A 85 9.21 -7.23 -6.71
N ASP A 86 10.16 -7.81 -7.41
CA ASP A 86 10.29 -9.26 -7.58
C ASP A 86 10.59 -9.99 -6.25
N ASN A 87 11.25 -9.31 -5.31
CA ASN A 87 11.61 -9.86 -4.01
C ASN A 87 11.95 -8.74 -3.00
N ILE A 88 12.18 -9.15 -1.75
CA ILE A 88 12.44 -8.21 -0.65
C ILE A 88 13.74 -7.41 -0.83
N ASP A 89 14.77 -7.97 -1.46
CA ASP A 89 16.03 -7.27 -1.70
C ASP A 89 15.84 -6.13 -2.71
N GLU A 90 15.04 -6.37 -3.75
CA GLU A 90 14.67 -5.34 -4.70
C GLU A 90 13.79 -4.25 -4.07
N ALA A 91 12.79 -4.61 -3.25
CA ALA A 91 12.00 -3.65 -2.50
C ALA A 91 12.88 -2.77 -1.59
N ASN A 92 13.84 -3.37 -0.88
CA ASN A 92 14.81 -2.65 -0.05
C ASN A 92 15.71 -1.73 -0.89
N SER A 93 16.10 -2.15 -2.09
CA SER A 93 16.87 -1.31 -3.00
C SER A 93 16.13 -0.02 -3.38
N TYR A 94 14.81 -0.09 -3.60
CA TYR A 94 13.99 1.08 -3.89
C TYR A 94 13.88 2.01 -2.67
N LEU A 95 13.69 1.44 -1.48
CA LEU A 95 13.62 2.20 -0.23
C LEU A 95 14.93 2.94 0.06
N SER A 96 16.07 2.34 -0.25
CA SER A 96 17.39 2.93 -0.03
C SER A 96 17.69 4.17 -0.89
N THR A 97 16.89 4.45 -1.93
CA THR A 97 17.06 5.68 -2.73
C THR A 97 16.46 6.92 -2.07
N ASP A 98 15.73 6.75 -0.97
CA ASP A 98 15.09 7.83 -0.25
C ASP A 98 16.08 8.51 0.74
N PRO A 99 16.32 9.82 0.63
CA PRO A 99 17.26 10.51 1.50
C PRO A 99 16.82 10.54 2.96
N ALA A 100 15.52 10.57 3.25
CA ALA A 100 15.02 10.54 4.63
C ALA A 100 15.19 9.14 5.26
N ILE A 101 15.07 8.07 4.46
CA ILE A 101 15.41 6.71 4.92
C ILE A 101 16.92 6.60 5.14
N ALA A 102 17.75 7.06 4.20
CA ALA A 102 19.21 7.02 4.32
C ALA A 102 19.72 7.83 5.52
N ALA A 103 19.04 8.93 5.88
CA ALA A 103 19.30 9.73 7.07
C ALA A 103 18.72 9.12 8.38
N ASN A 104 18.30 7.86 8.35
CA ASN A 104 17.78 7.11 9.50
C ASN A 104 16.60 7.82 10.21
N ARG A 105 15.74 8.51 9.45
CA ARG A 105 14.56 9.19 9.99
C ARG A 105 13.42 8.22 10.30
N TYR A 106 13.43 7.03 9.69
CA TYR A 106 12.40 6.00 9.83
C TYR A 106 12.99 4.63 10.13
N ASN A 107 12.32 3.89 11.02
CA ASN A 107 12.50 2.46 11.23
C ASN A 107 11.53 1.72 10.30
N LEU A 108 12.07 0.95 9.37
CA LEU A 108 11.27 0.27 8.35
C LEU A 108 10.86 -1.12 8.78
N GLU A 109 9.61 -1.47 8.52
CA GLU A 109 9.14 -2.87 8.51
C GLU A 109 8.62 -3.19 7.10
N VAL A 110 9.19 -4.21 6.46
CA VAL A 110 8.90 -4.58 5.06
C VAL A 110 8.33 -5.99 5.02
N PHE A 111 7.11 -6.13 4.51
CA PHE A 111 6.39 -7.40 4.46
C PHE A 111 5.95 -7.73 3.04
N PRO A 112 6.12 -8.99 2.56
CA PRO A 112 5.36 -9.47 1.42
C PRO A 112 3.87 -9.28 1.69
N PHE A 113 3.13 -8.80 0.70
CA PHE A 113 1.76 -8.36 0.86
C PHE A 113 0.85 -9.01 -0.17
N ASN A 114 -0.20 -9.69 0.29
CA ASN A 114 -1.20 -10.30 -0.57
C ASN A 114 -2.56 -9.69 -0.28
N ILE A 115 -3.23 -9.18 -1.30
CA ILE A 115 -4.57 -8.61 -1.17
C ILE A 115 -5.59 -9.76 -1.27
N TRP A 116 -6.46 -9.87 -0.27
CA TRP A 116 -7.53 -10.87 -0.21
C TRP A 116 -8.89 -10.28 -0.58
N ASN A 117 -9.18 -9.05 -0.15
CA ASN A 117 -10.36 -8.30 -0.55
C ASN A 117 -9.95 -6.87 -0.93
N GLY A 118 -10.64 -6.31 -1.92
CA GLY A 118 -10.27 -5.02 -2.52
C GLY A 118 -9.18 -5.17 -3.59
N ASP A 119 -8.67 -4.02 -4.04
CA ASP A 119 -7.68 -3.93 -5.11
C ASP A 119 -6.84 -2.64 -4.92
N MET A 120 -5.78 -2.46 -5.70
CA MET A 120 -4.91 -1.29 -5.70
C MET A 120 -4.73 -0.76 -7.11
N CYS A 121 -5.32 0.40 -7.39
CA CYS A 121 -5.29 1.04 -8.70
C CYS A 121 -4.23 2.13 -8.82
N GLY A 122 -3.78 2.67 -7.68
CA GLY A 122 -3.04 3.92 -7.65
C GLY A 122 -3.92 5.12 -8.03
N ALA A 123 -3.73 6.25 -7.35
CA ALA A 123 -4.54 7.43 -7.61
C ALA A 123 -4.22 8.08 -8.96
N LYS A 124 -5.26 8.35 -9.76
CA LYS A 124 -5.15 9.10 -11.02
C LYS A 124 -5.17 10.60 -10.76
N GLU A 125 -4.26 11.34 -11.39
CA GLU A 125 -4.21 12.79 -11.27
C GLU A 125 -5.25 13.50 -12.17
N PRO A 126 -5.84 14.62 -11.72
CA PRO A 126 -5.72 15.20 -10.39
C PRO A 126 -6.57 14.43 -9.35
N TYR A 127 -6.06 14.29 -8.13
CA TYR A 127 -6.75 13.61 -7.02
C TYR A 127 -6.99 14.53 -5.82
N THR A 128 -7.99 14.18 -5.02
CA THR A 128 -8.18 14.71 -3.67
C THR A 128 -7.59 13.75 -2.65
N MET A 129 -7.24 14.25 -1.46
CA MET A 129 -6.82 13.40 -0.35
C MET A 129 -8.02 12.99 0.50
N VAL A 130 -7.99 11.77 1.01
CA VAL A 130 -8.99 11.17 1.90
C VAL A 130 -8.30 10.54 3.11
N THR A 131 -9.04 10.35 4.19
CA THR A 131 -8.55 9.67 5.38
C THR A 131 -9.28 8.35 5.55
N TYR A 132 -8.52 7.26 5.60
CA TYR A 132 -8.99 5.94 6.01
C TYR A 132 -8.47 5.59 7.41
N GLN A 133 -9.07 4.60 8.04
CA GLN A 133 -8.50 4.00 9.25
C GLN A 133 -7.76 2.73 8.85
N LEU A 134 -6.42 2.77 8.92
CA LEU A 134 -5.62 1.57 8.76
C LEU A 134 -5.65 0.80 10.09
N VAL A 135 -5.98 -0.49 10.02
CA VAL A 135 -5.90 -1.41 11.14
C VAL A 135 -4.79 -2.40 10.84
N ARG A 136 -3.76 -2.47 11.68
CA ARG A 136 -2.75 -3.52 11.64
C ARG A 136 -3.20 -4.66 12.56
N LEU A 137 -3.25 -5.88 12.05
CA LEU A 137 -3.51 -7.10 12.84
C LEU A 137 -2.19 -7.82 13.11
N ILE A 138 -2.00 -8.25 14.35
CA ILE A 138 -0.76 -8.84 14.84
C ILE A 138 -1.08 -10.09 15.64
N THR A 139 -0.55 -11.23 15.22
CA THR A 139 -0.66 -12.48 15.98
C THR A 139 0.03 -12.35 17.32
N ASN A 140 -0.67 -12.71 18.39
CA ASN A 140 -0.11 -12.74 19.73
C ASN A 140 0.56 -14.09 20.00
N SER A 141 1.87 -14.20 19.74
CA SER A 141 2.63 -15.43 19.96
C SER A 141 2.68 -15.89 21.42
N ASP A 142 2.45 -14.98 22.37
CA ASP A 142 2.45 -15.29 23.80
C ASP A 142 1.15 -15.96 24.25
N ASN A 143 0.12 -15.95 23.41
CA ASN A 143 -1.13 -16.64 23.68
C ASN A 143 -1.04 -18.07 23.13
N SER A 144 -1.18 -19.06 24.01
CA SER A 144 -1.17 -20.49 23.68
C SER A 144 -2.47 -21.00 23.06
N ASP A 145 -3.39 -20.11 22.67
CA ASP A 145 -4.63 -20.45 21.99
C ASP A 145 -4.36 -21.23 20.69
N ASP A 146 -5.31 -22.10 20.34
CA ASP A 146 -5.26 -22.93 19.14
C ASP A 146 -5.15 -22.06 17.87
N ILE A 147 -3.99 -22.12 17.21
CA ILE A 147 -3.71 -21.39 15.96
C ILE A 147 -4.75 -21.69 14.87
N ALA A 148 -5.28 -22.91 14.80
CA ALA A 148 -6.31 -23.27 13.82
C ALA A 148 -7.62 -22.55 14.11
N LYS A 149 -7.98 -22.40 15.40
CA LYS A 149 -9.13 -21.61 15.83
C LYS A 149 -8.94 -20.12 15.53
N THR A 150 -7.73 -19.58 15.72
CA THR A 150 -7.40 -18.19 15.38
C THR A 150 -7.60 -17.92 13.89
N ILE A 151 -7.06 -18.80 13.03
CA ILE A 151 -7.19 -18.71 11.57
C ILE A 151 -8.68 -18.82 11.16
N TYR A 152 -9.39 -19.80 11.71
CA TYR A 152 -10.82 -19.98 11.45
C TYR A 152 -11.61 -18.71 11.79
N ASN A 153 -11.47 -18.21 13.02
CA ASN A 153 -12.16 -17.02 13.49
C ASN A 153 -11.83 -15.78 12.65
N ASN A 154 -10.56 -15.59 12.30
CA ASN A 154 -10.12 -14.49 11.44
C ASN A 154 -10.80 -14.56 10.07
N ARG A 155 -10.74 -15.72 9.41
CA ARG A 155 -11.37 -15.91 8.10
C ARG A 155 -12.88 -15.62 8.12
N PHE A 156 -13.60 -16.10 9.13
CA PHE A 156 -15.04 -15.86 9.25
C PHE A 156 -15.37 -14.40 9.50
N PHE A 157 -14.66 -13.74 10.42
CA PHE A 157 -14.87 -12.33 10.70
C PHE A 157 -14.59 -11.45 9.47
N MET A 158 -13.51 -11.72 8.74
CA MET A 158 -13.17 -10.97 7.53
C MET A 158 -14.18 -11.20 6.41
N ALA A 159 -14.66 -12.44 6.24
CA ALA A 159 -15.70 -12.73 5.27
C ALA A 159 -17.03 -12.02 5.60
N ASP A 160 -17.40 -11.94 6.88
CA ASP A 160 -18.57 -11.20 7.32
C ASP A 160 -18.41 -9.69 7.04
N LEU A 161 -17.27 -9.12 7.44
CA LEU A 161 -16.96 -7.71 7.25
C LEU A 161 -16.98 -7.30 5.75
N ALA A 162 -16.41 -8.15 4.88
CA ALA A 162 -16.37 -7.91 3.44
C ALA A 162 -17.73 -8.04 2.74
N ASN A 163 -18.61 -8.94 3.20
CA ASN A 163 -19.89 -9.20 2.52
C ASN A 163 -21.04 -8.32 3.03
N ASN A 164 -20.96 -7.84 4.27
CA ASN A 164 -22.08 -7.20 4.93
C ASN A 164 -21.87 -5.70 5.19
N THR A 165 -20.74 -5.13 4.76
CA THR A 165 -20.45 -3.70 4.93
C THR A 165 -19.72 -3.12 3.72
N ASP A 166 -20.00 -1.86 3.40
CA ASP A 166 -19.17 -1.06 2.47
C ASP A 166 -17.98 -0.41 3.19
N GLN A 167 -17.68 -0.85 4.42
CA GLN A 167 -16.68 -0.23 5.29
C GLN A 167 -15.27 -0.78 5.02
N LEU A 168 -15.15 -2.01 4.55
CA LEU A 168 -13.85 -2.62 4.21
C LEU A 168 -13.47 -2.22 2.78
N VAL A 169 -12.38 -1.47 2.65
CA VAL A 169 -11.82 -1.06 1.35
C VAL A 169 -10.80 -2.09 0.86
N VAL A 170 -9.84 -2.43 1.72
CA VAL A 170 -8.82 -3.44 1.44
C VAL A 170 -8.62 -4.31 2.66
N GLN A 171 -8.54 -5.62 2.42
CA GLN A 171 -7.92 -6.56 3.33
C GLN A 171 -6.69 -7.14 2.65
N GLY A 172 -5.53 -6.97 3.27
CA GLY A 172 -4.33 -7.67 2.84
C GLY A 172 -3.62 -8.36 3.99
N GLN A 173 -2.90 -9.41 3.65
CA GLN A 173 -2.22 -10.30 4.57
C GLN A 173 -0.73 -10.27 4.34
N PHE A 174 0.00 -10.46 5.44
CA PHE A 174 1.42 -10.77 5.42
C PHE A 174 1.61 -12.30 5.41
N LYS A 175 2.86 -12.76 5.50
CA LYS A 175 3.25 -14.15 5.23
C LYS A 175 2.54 -15.22 6.09
N ASN A 176 2.00 -14.86 7.25
CA ASN A 176 1.22 -15.75 8.10
C ASN A 176 -0.23 -15.26 8.06
N ASP A 177 -1.21 -16.11 7.68
CA ASP A 177 -2.62 -15.78 7.36
C ASP A 177 -3.42 -14.94 8.39
N ASN A 178 -2.81 -14.61 9.53
CA ASN A 178 -3.38 -13.88 10.65
C ASN A 178 -2.84 -12.44 10.78
N ASP A 179 -1.64 -12.18 10.27
CA ASP A 179 -1.02 -10.85 10.29
C ASP A 179 -1.38 -10.12 9.00
N GLY A 180 -1.59 -8.81 9.09
CA GLY A 180 -1.91 -8.03 7.91
C GLY A 180 -2.44 -6.65 8.24
N VAL A 181 -3.08 -6.05 7.23
CA VAL A 181 -3.70 -4.74 7.33
C VAL A 181 -5.10 -4.74 6.76
N LEU A 182 -5.97 -3.96 7.38
CA LEU A 182 -7.26 -3.57 6.86
C LEU A 182 -7.26 -2.07 6.60
N ILE A 183 -7.87 -1.65 5.51
CA ILE A 183 -8.18 -0.25 5.24
C ILE A 183 -9.69 -0.09 5.40
N LEU A 184 -10.11 0.67 6.41
CA LEU A 184 -11.51 0.90 6.71
C LEU A 184 -11.94 2.32 6.32
N ASN A 185 -13.04 2.42 5.58
CA ASN A 185 -13.74 3.66 5.27
C ASN A 185 -14.79 3.94 6.35
N VAL A 186 -14.31 4.46 7.48
CA VAL A 186 -15.12 4.83 8.64
C VAL A 186 -14.68 6.20 9.15
N PRO A 187 -15.59 6.99 9.78
CA PRO A 187 -15.33 8.40 10.05
C PRO A 187 -14.19 8.65 11.04
N ASP A 188 -13.93 7.74 11.97
CA ASP A 188 -12.93 7.90 13.00
C ASP A 188 -12.37 6.56 13.53
N THR A 189 -11.28 6.65 14.29
CA THR A 189 -10.63 5.48 14.91
C THR A 189 -11.54 4.77 15.91
N LYS A 190 -12.46 5.49 16.56
CA LYS A 190 -13.44 4.92 17.49
C LYS A 190 -14.41 3.97 16.79
N THR A 191 -14.84 4.32 15.58
CA THR A 191 -15.72 3.48 14.77
C THR A 191 -14.98 2.25 14.28
N ALA A 192 -13.72 2.41 13.84
CA ALA A 192 -12.85 1.27 13.48
C ALA A 192 -12.65 0.33 14.68
N ASP A 193 -12.37 0.88 15.86
CA ASP A 193 -12.21 0.13 17.11
C ASP A 193 -13.47 -0.68 17.47
N GLN A 194 -14.66 -0.10 17.35
CA GLN A 194 -15.93 -0.78 17.58
C GLN A 194 -16.19 -1.96 16.64
N ILE A 195 -15.62 -1.93 15.44
CA ILE A 195 -15.69 -3.05 14.48
C ILE A 195 -14.72 -4.14 14.91
N ILE A 196 -13.44 -3.79 15.09
CA ILE A 196 -12.36 -4.75 15.33
C ILE A 196 -12.48 -5.42 16.70
N ASN A 197 -13.01 -4.73 17.72
CA ASN A 197 -13.25 -5.32 19.04
C ASN A 197 -14.32 -6.44 19.06
N LYS A 198 -15.09 -6.61 17.98
CA LYS A 198 -16.01 -7.74 17.82
C LYS A 198 -15.32 -8.99 17.26
N HIS A 199 -14.07 -8.87 16.81
CA HIS A 199 -13.33 -9.97 16.22
C HIS A 199 -13.04 -11.05 17.27
N PRO A 200 -13.46 -12.31 17.08
CA PRO A 200 -13.34 -13.35 18.11
C PRO A 200 -11.89 -13.60 18.58
N SER A 201 -10.93 -13.62 17.66
CA SER A 201 -9.50 -13.74 17.99
C SER A 201 -8.92 -12.52 18.72
N VAL A 202 -9.48 -11.31 18.51
CA VAL A 202 -9.12 -10.13 19.31
C VAL A 202 -9.67 -10.27 20.72
N ILE A 203 -10.93 -10.68 20.86
CA ILE A 203 -11.57 -10.92 22.16
C ILE A 203 -10.84 -12.01 22.96
N SER A 204 -10.39 -13.08 22.31
CA SER A 204 -9.61 -14.13 22.98
C SER A 204 -8.18 -13.71 23.30
N GLY A 205 -7.71 -12.59 22.73
CA GLY A 205 -6.36 -12.10 22.86
C GLY A 205 -5.33 -12.87 22.03
N SER A 206 -5.77 -13.68 21.05
CA SER A 206 -4.88 -14.37 20.09
C SER A 206 -4.45 -13.47 18.94
N LEU A 207 -5.22 -12.41 18.66
CA LEU A 207 -4.83 -11.28 17.82
C LEU A 207 -4.79 -9.99 18.66
N LYS A 208 -3.77 -9.17 18.39
CA LYS A 208 -3.71 -7.76 18.78
C LYS A 208 -3.95 -6.91 17.55
N TYR A 209 -4.27 -5.63 17.76
CA TYR A 209 -4.41 -4.69 16.66
C TYR A 209 -3.97 -3.28 17.05
N GLU A 210 -3.60 -2.53 16.02
CA GLU A 210 -3.28 -1.10 16.10
C GLU A 210 -4.12 -0.37 15.06
N ILE A 211 -4.63 0.81 15.40
CA ILE A 211 -5.41 1.64 14.48
C ILE A 211 -4.70 2.97 14.29
N VAL A 212 -4.45 3.34 13.03
CA VAL A 212 -3.83 4.60 12.68
C VAL A 212 -4.56 5.26 11.51
N PRO A 213 -4.93 6.55 11.61
CA PRO A 213 -5.48 7.27 10.47
C PRO A 213 -4.44 7.38 9.36
N LEU A 214 -4.81 6.95 8.16
CA LEU A 214 -4.00 7.00 6.94
C LEU A 214 -4.55 8.08 6.03
N TRP A 215 -3.74 9.09 5.73
CA TRP A 215 -4.08 10.12 4.76
C TRP A 215 -3.47 9.76 3.41
N ILE A 216 -4.31 9.60 2.38
CA ILE A 216 -3.87 9.07 1.09
C ILE A 216 -4.71 9.65 -0.06
N ALA A 217 -4.17 9.58 -1.27
CA ALA A 217 -4.86 10.01 -2.48
C ALA A 217 -6.08 9.11 -2.76
N LYS A 218 -7.22 9.73 -3.04
CA LYS A 218 -8.46 9.01 -3.41
C LYS A 218 -8.30 8.28 -4.74
N GLY A 219 -8.85 7.08 -4.82
CA GLY A 219 -8.76 6.15 -5.96
C GLY A 219 -7.55 5.22 -5.86
N THR A 220 -6.76 5.31 -4.79
CA THR A 220 -5.61 4.41 -4.57
C THR A 220 -6.04 2.95 -4.49
N PHE A 221 -7.21 2.68 -3.89
CA PHE A 221 -7.74 1.33 -3.65
C PHE A 221 -8.91 0.99 -4.58
N CYS A 222 -8.91 1.58 -5.79
CA CYS A 222 -9.94 1.38 -6.82
C CYS A 222 -11.36 1.81 -6.43
N GLU A 223 -11.51 2.60 -5.36
CA GLU A 223 -12.79 3.09 -4.84
C GLU A 223 -13.34 4.37 -5.50
#